data_AF-A0A6G3U0B7-F1
#
_entry.id   AF-A0A6G3U0B7-F1
#
_cell.length_a   1.000
_cell.length_b   1.000
_cell.length_c   1.000
_cell.angle_alpha   90.00
_cell.angle_beta   90.00
_cell.angle_gamma   90.00
#
_symmetry.space_group_name_H-M   'P 1'
#
loop_
_entity.id
_entity.type
_entity.pdbx_description
1 polymer ?
#
loop_
_entity_poly.entity_id
_entity_poly.type
_entity_poly.pdbx_seq_one_letter_code
_entity_poly.pdbx_strand_id
1 'polypeptide(L)'
;TLSAAPPAASAQEGDRLTVTVRDAGEGLDGTYEVTCRPGRGSHPDPEGACAAVERNTRWGQDTFAPPQRDAICTMQYGGPATAHVTGTWAGRPVDATYDRRNGCAIDRWDALVPLLPAVGSATPS
;
A
#
# COMPACT_ATOMS: atom_id res chain seq x y z
N THR A 1 7.58 -40.24 -13.07
CA THR A 1 6.73 -39.17 -13.64
C THR A 1 7.18 -37.86 -13.04
N LEU A 2 7.67 -36.91 -13.85
CA LEU A 2 8.01 -35.57 -13.36
C LEU A 2 6.72 -34.73 -13.36
N SER A 3 6.31 -34.24 -12.19
CA SER A 3 5.17 -33.32 -12.08
C SER A 3 5.64 -31.91 -12.41
N ALA A 4 5.06 -31.29 -13.42
CA ALA A 4 5.29 -29.88 -13.72
C ALA A 4 4.53 -29.03 -12.69
N ALA A 5 5.22 -28.10 -12.02
CA ALA A 5 4.58 -27.04 -11.24
C ALA A 5 3.85 -26.08 -12.20
N PRO A 6 2.70 -25.50 -11.81
CA PRO A 6 2.04 -24.49 -12.64
C PRO A 6 2.95 -23.26 -12.77
N PRO A 7 2.87 -22.51 -13.89
CA PRO A 7 3.77 -21.40 -14.12
C PRO A 7 3.46 -20.24 -13.15
N ALA A 8 4.51 -19.56 -12.69
CA ALA A 8 4.45 -18.32 -11.90
C ALA A 8 3.69 -17.16 -12.58
N ALA A 9 3.29 -17.34 -13.85
CA ALA A 9 2.59 -16.36 -14.67
C ALA A 9 1.22 -15.93 -14.10
N SER A 10 0.48 -16.83 -13.44
CA SER A 10 -0.82 -16.49 -12.84
C SER A 10 -0.70 -15.68 -11.54
N ALA A 11 0.46 -15.72 -10.86
CA ALA A 11 0.74 -14.84 -9.72
C ALA A 11 1.23 -13.45 -10.17
N GLN A 12 1.74 -13.34 -11.40
CA GLN A 12 2.29 -12.09 -11.96
C GLN A 12 1.24 -11.21 -12.65
N GLU A 13 0.13 -11.79 -13.12
CA GLU A 13 -1.07 -11.04 -13.56
C GLU A 13 -2.00 -10.62 -12.39
N GLY A 14 -1.67 -11.02 -11.16
CA GLY A 14 -2.59 -10.97 -10.01
C GLY A 14 -2.40 -9.81 -9.04
N ASP A 15 -1.33 -9.02 -9.15
CA ASP A 15 -1.11 -7.89 -8.25
C ASP A 15 -1.94 -6.70 -8.70
N ARG A 16 -3.13 -6.60 -8.11
CA ARG A 16 -4.12 -5.57 -8.38
C ARG A 16 -4.57 -4.99 -7.05
N LEU A 17 -4.41 -3.68 -6.90
CA LEU A 17 -4.84 -2.95 -5.73
C LEU A 17 -5.84 -1.87 -6.13
N THR A 18 -6.87 -1.71 -5.31
CA THR A 18 -7.75 -0.54 -5.32
C THR A 18 -7.47 0.25 -4.04
N VAL A 19 -7.09 1.52 -4.20
CA VAL A 19 -6.72 2.44 -3.13
C VAL A 19 -7.77 3.54 -3.06
N THR A 20 -8.51 3.61 -1.96
CA THR A 20 -9.45 4.71 -1.69
C THR A 20 -8.86 5.63 -0.65
N VAL A 21 -8.62 6.89 -0.99
CA VAL A 21 -8.07 7.94 -0.11
C VAL A 21 -9.15 8.94 0.25
N ARG A 22 -9.17 9.40 1.51
CA ARG A 22 -10.08 10.43 2.02
C ARG A 22 -9.35 11.38 2.96
N ASP A 23 -9.80 12.64 2.98
CA ASP A 23 -9.32 13.68 3.89
C ASP A 23 -7.80 13.94 3.78
N ALA A 24 -7.21 13.65 2.63
CA ALA A 24 -5.79 13.89 2.33
C ALA A 24 -5.52 15.31 1.82
N GLY A 25 -6.55 16.01 1.36
CA GLY A 25 -6.46 17.37 0.82
C GLY A 25 -6.94 17.45 -0.64
N GLU A 26 -7.02 18.67 -1.16
CA GLU A 26 -7.52 18.91 -2.51
C GLU A 26 -6.66 18.16 -3.56
N GLY A 27 -7.31 17.39 -4.42
CA GLY A 27 -6.67 16.62 -5.49
C GLY A 27 -5.98 15.32 -5.06
N LEU A 28 -5.94 15.00 -3.76
CA LEU A 28 -5.35 13.76 -3.23
C LEU A 28 -6.38 12.69 -2.86
N ASP A 29 -7.63 13.09 -2.66
CA ASP A 29 -8.75 12.19 -2.39
C ASP A 29 -9.24 11.51 -3.67
N GLY A 30 -9.67 10.25 -3.56
CA GLY A 30 -10.20 9.51 -4.68
C GLY A 30 -10.05 8.00 -4.55
N THR A 31 -10.50 7.29 -5.59
CA THR A 31 -10.29 5.85 -5.75
C THR A 31 -9.40 5.59 -6.94
N TYR A 32 -8.30 4.88 -6.71
CA TYR A 32 -7.28 4.60 -7.71
C TYR A 32 -7.07 3.10 -7.86
N GLU A 33 -6.87 2.67 -9.09
CA GLU A 33 -6.49 1.30 -9.41
C GLU A 33 -5.00 1.25 -9.75
N VAL A 34 -4.33 0.21 -9.26
CA VAL A 34 -2.97 -0.16 -9.61
C VAL A 34 -2.97 -1.62 -10.02
N THR A 35 -2.41 -1.92 -11.19
CA THR A 35 -1.98 -3.27 -11.59
C THR A 35 -0.47 -3.24 -11.73
N CYS A 36 0.22 -4.23 -11.17
CA CYS A 36 1.68 -4.27 -11.18
C CYS A 36 2.22 -5.28 -12.20
N ARG A 37 3.42 -4.99 -12.74
CA ARG A 37 4.14 -5.82 -13.72
C ARG A 37 3.41 -6.03 -15.06
N PRO A 38 3.25 -4.98 -15.88
CA PRO A 38 3.77 -3.62 -15.70
C PRO A 38 2.83 -2.70 -14.89
N GLY A 39 3.36 -1.61 -14.32
CA GLY A 39 2.57 -0.61 -13.60
C GLY A 39 1.53 0.05 -14.51
N ARG A 40 0.24 -0.08 -14.16
CA ARG A 40 -0.90 0.49 -14.91
C ARG A 40 -2.07 0.83 -13.97
N GLY A 41 -3.02 1.60 -14.45
CA GLY A 41 -4.28 1.89 -13.77
C GLY A 41 -4.54 3.39 -13.67
N SER A 42 -5.54 3.76 -12.88
CA SER A 42 -5.93 5.17 -12.68
C SER A 42 -5.09 5.90 -11.64
N HIS A 43 -4.20 5.19 -10.95
CA HIS A 43 -3.28 5.83 -9.99
C HIS A 43 -2.36 6.86 -10.69
N PRO A 44 -2.07 8.02 -10.08
CA PRO A 44 -1.23 9.05 -10.69
C PRO A 44 0.20 8.60 -11.02
N ASP A 45 0.72 7.64 -10.25
CA ASP A 45 2.03 7.01 -10.45
C ASP A 45 1.93 5.48 -10.23
N PRO A 46 1.47 4.69 -11.22
CA PRO A 46 1.27 3.26 -11.04
C PRO A 46 2.59 2.50 -10.79
N GLU A 47 3.67 2.90 -11.45
CA GLU A 47 4.97 2.23 -11.30
C GLU A 47 5.59 2.52 -9.93
N GLY A 48 5.59 3.77 -9.48
CA GLY A 48 6.07 4.12 -8.15
C GLY A 48 5.22 3.51 -7.04
N ALA A 49 3.90 3.43 -7.22
CA ALA A 49 3.00 2.74 -6.28
C ALA A 49 3.39 1.26 -6.12
N CYS A 50 3.55 0.53 -7.22
CA CYS A 50 4.01 -0.85 -7.19
C CYS A 50 5.39 -0.98 -6.51
N ALA A 51 6.33 -0.09 -6.84
CA ALA A 51 7.66 -0.11 -6.25
C ALA A 51 7.65 0.15 -4.74
N ALA A 52 6.74 0.98 -4.22
CA ALA A 52 6.58 1.20 -2.79
C ALA A 52 6.13 -0.08 -2.07
N VAL A 53 5.13 -0.78 -2.60
CA VAL A 53 4.67 -2.05 -1.99
C VAL A 53 5.75 -3.12 -2.07
N GLU A 54 6.47 -3.22 -3.19
CA GLU A 54 7.57 -4.18 -3.36
C GLU A 54 8.69 -3.94 -2.33
N ARG A 55 9.12 -2.69 -2.12
CA ARG A 55 10.16 -2.35 -1.12
C ARG A 55 9.79 -2.76 0.31
N ASN A 56 8.50 -2.77 0.62
CA ASN A 56 7.99 -3.16 1.93
C ASN A 56 7.63 -4.64 2.04
N THR A 57 7.69 -5.37 0.93
CA THR A 57 7.36 -6.79 0.90
C THR A 57 8.53 -7.63 1.44
N ARG A 58 8.23 -8.47 2.42
CA ARG A 58 9.17 -9.47 2.94
C ARG A 58 8.60 -10.86 2.73
N TRP A 59 9.39 -11.75 2.15
CA TRP A 59 8.98 -13.14 1.90
C TRP A 59 8.49 -13.82 3.18
N GLY A 60 7.30 -14.42 3.12
CA GLY A 60 6.66 -15.07 4.26
C GLY A 60 5.95 -14.12 5.23
N GLN A 61 5.93 -12.81 4.97
CA GLN A 61 5.21 -11.82 5.77
C GLN A 61 4.09 -11.18 4.97
N ASP A 62 3.09 -10.71 5.68
CA ASP A 62 1.98 -9.97 5.11
C ASP A 62 2.29 -8.47 5.08
N THR A 63 2.62 -7.93 3.90
CA THR A 63 2.88 -6.51 3.69
C THR A 63 1.73 -5.62 4.18
N PHE A 64 0.50 -6.11 4.11
CA PHE A 64 -0.71 -5.36 4.46
C PHE A 64 -1.28 -5.75 5.83
N ALA A 65 -0.65 -6.66 6.58
CA ALA A 65 -1.16 -7.09 7.89
C ALA A 65 -1.34 -5.89 8.82
N PRO A 66 -2.37 -5.90 9.70
CA PRO A 66 -2.54 -4.86 10.72
C PRO A 66 -1.29 -4.69 11.59
N PRO A 67 -1.04 -3.48 12.12
CA PRO A 67 0.07 -3.28 13.04
C PRO A 67 -0.10 -4.15 14.29
N GLN A 68 1.00 -4.48 14.96
CA GLN A 68 0.94 -5.19 16.23
C GLN A 68 0.23 -4.34 17.28
N ARG A 69 -0.68 -4.96 18.05
CA ARG A 69 -1.55 -4.26 19.01
C ARG A 69 -0.77 -3.55 20.14
N ASP A 70 0.41 -4.06 20.47
CA ASP A 70 1.21 -3.59 21.61
C ASP A 70 2.42 -2.73 21.16
N ALA A 71 2.39 -2.20 19.94
CA ALA A 71 3.44 -1.30 19.47
C ALA A 71 3.47 0.00 20.30
N ILE A 72 4.67 0.38 20.75
CA ILE A 72 4.89 1.66 21.44
C ILE A 72 5.00 2.76 20.38
N CYS A 73 3.99 3.63 20.32
CA CYS A 73 3.86 4.67 19.31
C CYS A 73 3.87 6.06 19.95
N THR A 74 4.44 7.04 19.26
CA THR A 74 4.33 8.45 19.69
C THR A 74 2.88 8.93 19.53
N MET A 75 2.46 9.90 20.33
CA MET A 75 1.13 10.51 20.24
C MET A 75 1.02 11.61 19.17
N GLN A 76 1.90 11.57 18.15
CA GLN A 76 1.89 12.55 17.07
C GLN A 76 0.67 12.35 16.17
N TYR A 77 -0.14 13.39 16.02
CA TYR A 77 -1.25 13.41 15.07
C TYR A 77 -0.78 13.96 13.73
N GLY A 78 -0.81 13.13 12.68
CA GLY A 78 -0.34 13.50 11.34
C GLY A 78 -1.39 14.23 10.49
N GLY A 79 -2.66 14.13 10.86
CA GLY A 79 -3.78 14.72 10.13
C GLY A 79 -4.96 13.75 9.94
N PRO A 80 -6.04 14.20 9.30
CA PRO A 80 -7.28 13.43 9.20
C PRO A 80 -7.25 12.33 8.13
N ALA A 81 -6.25 12.35 7.23
CA ALA A 81 -6.20 11.47 6.08
C ALA A 81 -6.34 9.98 6.45
N THR A 82 -7.15 9.28 5.67
CA THR A 82 -7.35 7.84 5.75
C THR A 82 -7.23 7.20 4.37
N ALA A 83 -6.87 5.92 4.33
CA ALA A 83 -6.88 5.14 3.12
C ALA A 83 -7.39 3.73 3.36
N HIS A 84 -8.02 3.15 2.36
CA HIS A 84 -8.44 1.75 2.34
C HIS A 84 -7.88 1.09 1.08
N VAL A 85 -7.09 0.04 1.28
CA VAL A 85 -6.44 -0.71 0.22
C VAL A 85 -7.06 -2.10 0.16
N THR A 86 -7.54 -2.48 -1.01
CA THR A 86 -8.11 -3.82 -1.26
C THR A 86 -7.49 -4.45 -2.49
N GLY A 87 -7.64 -5.76 -2.64
CA GLY A 87 -7.30 -6.46 -3.88
C GLY A 87 -6.43 -7.70 -3.62
N THR A 88 -5.35 -7.85 -4.37
CA THR A 88 -4.43 -8.99 -4.24
C THR A 88 -2.99 -8.51 -4.39
N TRP A 89 -2.11 -9.02 -3.54
CA TRP A 89 -0.67 -8.78 -3.58
C TRP A 89 0.09 -10.05 -3.25
N ALA A 90 1.06 -10.42 -4.10
CA ALA A 90 1.87 -11.63 -3.95
C ALA A 90 1.02 -12.90 -3.72
N GLY A 91 -0.12 -12.99 -4.41
CA GLY A 91 -1.07 -14.10 -4.31
C GLY A 91 -1.91 -14.13 -3.03
N ARG A 92 -1.90 -13.07 -2.21
CA ARG A 92 -2.67 -12.98 -0.97
C ARG A 92 -3.74 -11.87 -1.08
N PRO A 93 -4.96 -12.08 -0.55
CA PRO A 93 -5.97 -11.03 -0.54
C PRO A 93 -5.52 -9.88 0.35
N VAL A 94 -5.84 -8.66 -0.08
CA VAL A 94 -5.56 -7.42 0.65
C VAL A 94 -6.89 -6.80 1.06
N ASP A 95 -6.98 -6.45 2.33
CA ASP A 95 -8.00 -5.60 2.93
C ASP A 95 -7.34 -4.90 4.13
N ALA A 96 -6.92 -3.66 3.92
CA ALA A 96 -6.14 -2.91 4.91
C ALA A 96 -6.58 -1.44 4.97
N THR A 97 -6.72 -0.94 6.19
CA THR A 97 -7.04 0.45 6.46
C THR A 97 -5.83 1.16 7.08
N TYR A 98 -5.62 2.39 6.64
CA TYR A 98 -4.54 3.27 7.08
C TYR A 98 -5.15 4.56 7.64
N ASP A 99 -4.60 5.03 8.75
CA ASP A 99 -4.85 6.33 9.34
C ASP A 99 -3.53 6.99 9.73
N ARG A 100 -3.59 8.23 10.24
CA ARG A 100 -2.40 8.99 10.66
C ARG A 100 -2.55 9.52 12.09
N ARG A 101 -3.13 8.73 12.98
CA ARG A 101 -3.52 9.18 14.35
C ARG A 101 -2.39 9.13 15.39
N ASN A 102 -1.32 8.41 15.11
CA ASN A 102 -0.14 8.28 15.98
C ASN A 102 1.12 8.05 15.13
N GLY A 103 2.31 8.06 15.76
CA GLY A 103 3.59 7.92 15.04
C GLY A 103 3.72 6.65 14.21
N CYS A 104 3.30 5.49 14.75
CA CYS A 104 3.37 4.24 13.98
C CYS A 104 2.42 4.23 12.77
N ALA A 105 1.25 4.87 12.91
CA ALA A 105 0.29 4.99 11.82
C ALA A 105 0.83 5.89 10.70
N ILE A 106 1.51 6.99 11.07
CA ILE A 106 2.23 7.86 10.14
C ILE A 106 3.35 7.09 9.43
N ASP A 107 4.21 6.39 10.17
CA ASP A 107 5.32 5.63 9.58
C ASP A 107 4.83 4.55 8.60
N ARG A 108 3.73 3.87 8.94
CA ARG A 108 3.10 2.88 8.08
C ARG A 108 2.53 3.50 6.81
N TRP A 109 1.93 4.69 6.91
CA TRP A 109 1.46 5.45 5.75
C TRP A 109 2.63 5.83 4.85
N ASP A 110 3.65 6.44 5.43
CA ASP A 110 4.81 7.00 4.73
C ASP A 110 5.63 5.90 4.04
N ALA A 111 5.72 4.72 4.65
CA ALA A 111 6.36 3.55 4.05
C ALA A 111 5.74 3.16 2.69
N LEU A 112 4.45 3.41 2.48
CA LEU A 112 3.74 3.09 1.25
C LEU A 112 3.67 4.24 0.26
N VAL A 113 4.26 5.40 0.51
CA VAL A 113 4.32 6.47 -0.49
C VAL A 113 5.23 6.03 -1.67
N PRO A 114 4.80 6.15 -2.94
CA PRO A 114 3.61 6.88 -3.42
C PRO A 114 2.35 6.03 -3.71
N LEU A 115 2.21 4.78 -3.28
CA LEU A 115 0.90 4.08 -3.33
C LEU A 115 -0.17 4.86 -2.57
N LEU A 116 0.19 5.40 -1.40
CA LEU A 116 -0.59 6.41 -0.71
C LEU A 116 -0.01 7.80 -1.02
N PRO A 117 -0.83 8.86 -1.06
CA PRO A 117 -0.33 10.19 -1.35
C PRO A 117 0.56 10.69 -0.22
N ALA A 118 1.59 11.47 -0.59
CA ALA A 118 2.37 12.22 0.37
C ALA A 118 1.48 13.31 1.00
N VAL A 119 1.35 13.28 2.32
CA VAL A 119 0.54 14.23 3.09
C VAL A 119 1.29 14.68 4.34
N GLY A 120 1.59 15.97 4.45
CA GLY A 120 1.95 16.59 5.73
C GLY A 120 3.14 16.01 6.52
N SER A 121 4.03 15.21 5.93
CA SER A 121 5.40 14.94 6.41
C SER A 121 6.37 15.37 5.31
N ALA A 122 7.49 15.99 5.71
CA ALA A 122 8.42 16.67 4.81
C ALA A 122 8.76 15.83 3.57
N THR A 123 8.63 16.42 2.39
CA THR A 123 9.35 15.93 1.20
C THR A 123 10.81 15.77 1.59
N PRO A 124 11.42 14.55 1.55
CA PRO A 124 12.86 14.47 1.62
C PRO A 124 13.39 15.27 0.43
N SER A 125 14.18 16.30 0.70
CA SER A 125 14.90 17.07 -0.33
C SER A 125 15.84 16.18 -1.12
#